data_AF-A0A139XGM6-F1
#
_entry.id   AF-A0A139XGM6-F1
#
_cell.length_a   1.000
_cell.length_b   1.000
_cell.length_c   1.000
_cell.angle_alpha   90.00
_cell.angle_beta   90.00
_cell.angle_gamma   90.00
#
_symmetry.space_group_name_H-M   'P 1'
#
loop_
_entity.id
_entity.type
_entity.pdbx_description
1 polymer ?
#
loop_
_entity_poly.entity_id
_entity_poly.type
_entity_poly.pdbx_seq_one_letter_code
_entity_poly.pdbx_strand_id
1 'polypeptide(L)' 'MPIYLFFGDTDPFIPLERVRQMESRLKELGKDYTLKVYNDADHGFFCHERSSYNPLAAEDSWRELTRFFHKHLQESA' A
#
# COMPACT_ATOMS: atom_id res chain seq x y z
N MET A 1 -12.54 -9.99 4.54
CA MET A 1 -11.09 -10.11 4.32
C MET A 1 -10.53 -8.70 4.29
N PRO A 2 -9.69 -8.34 5.26
CA PRO A 2 -9.08 -7.01 5.31
C PRO A 2 -8.07 -6.84 4.17
N ILE A 3 -7.95 -5.64 3.62
CA ILE A 3 -7.04 -5.30 2.52
C ILE A 3 -6.14 -4.13 2.94
N TYR A 4 -4.82 -4.22 2.76
CA TYR A 4 -3.92 -3.08 2.93
C TYR A 4 -3.20 -2.78 1.62
N LEU A 5 -3.36 -1.56 1.13
CA LEU A 5 -2.86 -1.07 -0.14
C LEU A 5 -1.78 -0.01 0.09
N PHE A 6 -0.66 -0.15 -0.61
CA PHE A 6 0.47 0.78 -0.58
C PHE A 6 0.72 1.31 -1.99
N PHE A 7 0.69 2.63 -2.18
CA PHE A 7 0.95 3.28 -3.46
C PHE A 7 2.00 4.37 -3.32
N GLY A 8 2.70 4.65 -4.41
CA GLY A 8 3.52 5.84 -4.56
C GLY A 8 2.73 6.94 -5.27
N ASP A 9 2.93 8.21 -4.88
CA ASP A 9 2.27 9.35 -5.51
C ASP A 9 2.86 9.78 -6.86
N THR A 10 4.12 9.39 -7.13
CA THR A 10 4.85 9.70 -8.37
C THR A 10 4.84 8.54 -9.37
N ASP A 11 4.13 7.45 -9.08
CA ASP A 11 3.98 6.29 -9.97
C ASP A 11 3.30 6.69 -11.31
N PRO A 12 4.02 6.65 -12.45
CA PRO A 12 3.46 7.07 -13.74
C PRO A 12 2.48 6.03 -14.32
N PHE A 13 2.55 4.78 -13.87
CA PHE A 13 1.66 3.70 -14.30
C PHE A 13 0.33 3.74 -13.54
N ILE A 14 0.34 4.20 -12.29
CA ILE A 14 -0.84 4.28 -11.42
C ILE A 14 -1.03 5.72 -10.90
N PRO A 15 -1.54 6.64 -11.74
CA PRO A 15 -1.89 7.98 -11.30
C PRO A 15 -2.86 7.99 -10.11
N LEU A 16 -2.73 8.98 -9.23
CA LEU A 16 -3.56 9.13 -8.03
C LEU A 16 -5.07 9.14 -8.32
N GLU A 17 -5.49 9.59 -9.50
CA GLU A 17 -6.90 9.51 -9.91
C GLU A 17 -7.40 8.07 -9.93
N ARG A 18 -6.62 7.11 -10.46
CA ARG A 18 -7.00 5.69 -10.46
C ARG A 18 -7.04 5.13 -9.05
N VAL A 19 -6.11 5.54 -8.18
CA VAL A 19 -6.10 5.15 -6.77
C VAL A 19 -7.38 5.63 -6.08
N ARG A 20 -7.82 6.87 -6.33
CA ARG A 20 -9.07 7.43 -5.80
C ARG A 20 -10.32 6.73 -6.34
N GLN A 21 -10.34 6.40 -7.63
CA GLN A 21 -11.45 5.63 -8.24
C GLN A 21 -11.58 4.25 -7.60
N MET A 22 -10.46 3.54 -7.42
CA MET A 22 -10.42 2.26 -6.72
C MET A 22 -10.88 2.42 -5.26
N GLU A 23 -10.41 3.45 -4.55
CA GLU A 23 -10.82 3.73 -3.17
C GLU A 23 -12.33 3.95 -3.06
N SER A 24 -12.91 4.78 -3.94
CA SER A 24 -14.37 5.01 -4.00
C SER A 24 -15.12 3.69 -4.16
N ARG A 25 -14.63 2.82 -5.06
CA ARG A 25 -15.29 1.53 -5.30
C ARG A 25 -15.20 0.59 -4.10
N LEU A 26 -14.09 0.59 -3.37
CA LEU A 26 -13.95 -0.18 -2.13
C LEU A 26 -14.91 0.31 -1.04
N LYS A 27 -15.08 1.64 -0.91
CA LYS A 27 -16.06 2.26 0.00
C LYS A 27 -17.49 1.88 -0.35
N GLU A 28 -17.89 2.02 -1.62
CA GLU A 28 -19.23 1.66 -2.11
C GLU A 28 -19.59 0.19 -1.82
N LEU A 29 -18.61 -0.70 -1.92
CA LEU A 29 -18.79 -2.14 -1.68
C LEU A 29 -18.67 -2.53 -0.20
N GLY A 30 -18.49 -1.56 0.71
CA GLY A 30 -18.34 -1.81 2.14
C GLY A 30 -17.15 -2.71 2.49
N LYS A 31 -16.05 -2.61 1.74
CA LYS A 31 -14.85 -3.42 2.00
C LYS A 31 -14.09 -2.88 3.21
N ASP A 32 -13.53 -3.79 4.00
CA ASP A 32 -12.55 -3.47 5.03
C ASP A 32 -11.19 -3.29 4.36
N TYR A 33 -10.75 -2.05 4.21
CA TYR A 33 -9.46 -1.74 3.59
C TYR A 33 -8.74 -0.58 4.28
N THR A 34 -7.42 -0.56 4.16
CA THR A 34 -6.55 0.55 4.51
C THR A 34 -5.75 0.93 3.27
N LEU A 35 -5.66 2.22 2.96
CA LEU A 35 -4.92 2.76 1.83
C LEU A 35 -3.85 3.73 2.37
N LYS A 36 -2.59 3.51 2.00
CA LYS A 36 -1.49 4.42 2.29
C LYS A 36 -0.79 4.81 0.99
N VAL A 37 -0.63 6.12 0.81
CA VAL A 37 0.10 6.71 -0.31
C VAL A 37 1.37 7.34 0.25
N TYR A 38 2.52 6.99 -0.32
CA TYR A 38 3.81 7.55 0.04
C TYR A 38 4.16 8.70 -0.91
N ASN A 39 4.54 9.83 -0.32
CA ASN A 39 5.04 10.97 -1.08
C ASN A 39 6.44 10.67 -1.64
N ASP A 40 6.73 11.19 -2.83
CA ASP A 40 7.99 11.02 -3.56
C ASP A 40 8.37 9.54 -3.78
N ALA A 41 7.38 8.67 -3.90
CA ALA A 41 7.58 7.24 -4.17
C ALA A 41 7.04 6.87 -5.55
N ASP A 42 7.89 6.19 -6.33
CA ASP A 42 7.58 5.75 -7.69
C ASP A 42 7.17 4.26 -7.70
N HIS A 43 6.78 3.76 -8.86
CA HIS A 43 6.49 2.37 -9.10
C HIS A 43 7.64 1.46 -8.70
N GLY A 44 7.34 0.43 -7.90
CA GLY A 44 8.34 -0.50 -7.43
C GLY A 44 9.28 0.08 -6.38
N PHE A 45 8.85 1.11 -5.63
CA PHE A 45 9.62 1.72 -4.53
C PHE A 45 10.17 0.72 -3.49
N PHE A 46 9.56 -0.46 -3.36
CA PHE A 46 9.98 -1.52 -2.45
C PHE A 46 11.15 -2.37 -2.97
N CYS A 47 11.42 -2.34 -4.28
CA CYS A 47 12.42 -3.20 -4.90
C CYS A 47 13.80 -2.53 -4.88
N HIS A 48 14.66 -2.95 -3.95
CA HIS A 48 16.01 -2.38 -3.74
C HIS A 48 16.97 -2.50 -4.94
N GLU A 49 16.66 -3.35 -5.92
CA GLU A 49 17.43 -3.51 -7.15
C GLU A 49 17.02 -2.51 -8.26
N ARG A 50 15.95 -1.74 -8.05
CA ARG A 50 15.45 -0.75 -9.03
C ARG A 50 15.94 0.65 -8.70
N SER A 51 16.08 1.48 -9.73
CA SER A 51 16.35 2.92 -9.58
C SER A 51 15.24 3.68 -8.85
N SER A 52 14.01 3.16 -8.87
CA SER A 52 12.85 3.73 -8.17
C SER A 52 12.78 3.36 -6.69
N TYR A 53 13.77 2.60 -6.17
CA TYR A 53 13.81 2.23 -4.76
C TYR A 53 13.75 3.46 -3.85
N ASN A 54 12.77 3.49 -2.95
CA ASN A 54 12.64 4.51 -1.92
C ASN A 54 12.75 3.82 -0.55
N PRO A 55 13.90 3.94 0.15
CA PRO A 55 14.14 3.20 1.39
C PRO A 55 13.16 3.58 2.51
N LEU A 56 12.72 4.84 2.57
CA LEU A 56 11.80 5.30 3.60
C LEU A 56 10.40 4.70 3.41
N ALA A 57 9.89 4.72 2.17
CA ALA A 57 8.61 4.09 1.84
C ALA A 57 8.67 2.56 1.97
N ALA A 58 9.79 1.95 1.60
CA ALA A 58 10.01 0.51 1.74
C ALA A 58 10.01 0.06 3.21
N GLU A 59 10.78 0.73 4.07
CA GLU A 59 10.84 0.40 5.50
C GLU A 59 9.49 0.60 6.19
N ASP A 60 8.81 1.71 5.92
CA ASP A 60 7.50 2.00 6.49
C ASP A 60 6.44 0.99 6.05
N SER A 61 6.34 0.72 4.74
CA SER A 61 5.38 -0.26 4.22
C SER A 61 5.65 -1.67 4.73
N TRP A 62 6.91 -2.06 4.92
CA TRP A 62 7.26 -3.34 5.53
C TRP A 62 6.78 -3.45 6.97
N ARG A 63 6.99 -2.40 7.77
CA ARG A 63 6.54 -2.33 9.16
C ARG A 63 5.02 -2.39 9.27
N GLU A 64 4.31 -1.63 8.43
CA GLU A 64 2.85 -1.62 8.38
C GLU A 64 2.27 -2.97 7.92
N LEU A 65 2.86 -3.59 6.89
CA LEU A 65 2.50 -4.94 6.43
C LEU A 65 2.68 -5.98 7.54
N THR A 66 3.81 -5.95 8.24
CA THR A 66 4.11 -6.90 9.32
C THR A 66 3.12 -6.72 10.48
N ARG A 67 2.78 -5.47 10.83
CA ARG A 67 1.74 -5.19 11.85
C ARG A 67 0.37 -5.72 11.39
N PHE A 68 0.02 -5.52 10.13
CA PHE A 68 -1.23 -6.00 9.56
C PHE A 68 -1.36 -7.52 9.63
N PHE A 69 -0.30 -8.25 9.26
CA PHE A 69 -0.28 -9.71 9.40
C PHE A 69 -0.34 -10.16 10.85
N HIS A 70 0.41 -9.53 11.77
CA HIS A 70 0.28 -9.83 13.20
C HIS A 70 -1.13 -9.59 13.73
N LYS A 71 -1.91 -8.65 13.18
CA LYS A 71 -3.28 -8.41 13.61
C LYS A 71 -4.27 -9.44 13.06
N HIS A 72 -4.03 -9.95 11.85
CA HIS A 72 -5.05 -10.67 11.07
C HIS A 72 -4.73 -12.15 10.81
N LEU A 73 -3.50 -12.59 11.06
CA LEU A 73 -3.04 -13.97 10.82
C LEU A 73 -2.61 -14.70 12.09
N GLN A 74 -2.88 -14.17 13.30
CA GLN A 74 -2.65 -14.98 14.50
C GLN A 74 -3.66 -16.12 14.52
N GLU A 75 -3.17 -17.36 14.56
CA GLU A 75 -3.99 -18.50 14.93
C GLU A 75 -4.55 -18.26 16.32
N SER A 76 -5.85 -18.55 16.50
CA SER A 76 -6.40 -18.65 17.85
C SER A 76 -5.74 -19.88 18.49
N ALA A 77 -4.92 -19.66 19.51
CA ALA A 77 -4.38 -20.73 20.34
C ALA A 77 -5.52 -21.47 21.09
#